data_AF-A0A2P7MUH4-F1
#
_entry.id   AF-A0A2P7MUH4-F1
#
_cell.length_a   1.000
_cell.length_b   1.000
_cell.length_c   1.000
_cell.angle_alpha   90.00
_cell.angle_beta   90.00
_cell.angle_gamma   90.00
#
_symmetry.space_group_name_H-M   'P 1'
#
loop_
_entity.id
_entity.type
_entity.pdbx_description
1 polymer ?
#
loop_
_entity_poly.entity_id
_entity_poly.type
_entity_poly.pdbx_seq_one_letter_code
_entity_poly.pdbx_strand_id
1 'polypeptide(L)'
;MFALSGHPAVHQKLPSRLRRRRKIGGIMRANVEAGVPVFTGIDQFIFYGDLIDSNYIGSFDANSLFREILRDYPNTILLLNFRDREDWIRSRLLHGHGEFAMREQKVRKLVSQRLLIDAWRAEWDAHLAAVRSFMRDRPEQLVEFNIDSDPIEALIARLPGYGLSPEHYGHIGRGRGRQLPEWLQAAKSWLAHHRPRAQR
;
A
#
# COMPACT_ATOMS: atom_id res chain seq x y z
N MET A 1 3.00 0.59 -14.26
CA MET A 1 2.84 -0.70 -14.96
C MET A 1 1.41 -0.93 -15.45
N PHE A 2 0.44 -1.43 -14.65
CA PHE A 2 -0.92 -1.74 -15.15
C PHE A 2 -1.60 -0.60 -15.93
N ALA A 3 -1.65 0.62 -15.37
CA ALA A 3 -2.20 1.78 -16.06
C ALA A 3 -1.49 2.12 -17.39
N LEU A 4 -0.16 1.95 -17.43
CA LEU A 4 0.64 2.20 -18.64
C LEU A 4 0.44 1.10 -19.68
N SER A 5 0.10 -0.12 -19.25
CA SER A 5 -0.33 -1.23 -20.11
C SER A 5 -1.83 -1.18 -20.47
N GLY A 6 -2.51 -0.06 -20.25
CA GLY A 6 -3.90 0.15 -20.68
C GLY A 6 -4.99 -0.39 -19.74
N HIS A 7 -4.63 -0.89 -18.55
CA HIS A 7 -5.61 -1.41 -17.59
C HIS A 7 -6.10 -0.34 -16.62
N PRO A 8 -7.42 -0.28 -16.33
CA PRO A 8 -7.93 0.52 -15.23
C PRO A 8 -7.24 0.14 -13.92
N ALA A 9 -6.44 1.06 -13.37
CA ALA A 9 -5.69 0.82 -12.15
C ALA A 9 -5.82 2.03 -11.22
N VAL A 10 -5.84 1.75 -9.92
CA VAL A 10 -6.02 2.77 -8.90
C VAL A 10 -5.03 2.61 -7.76
N HIS A 11 -4.45 3.74 -7.34
CA HIS A 11 -3.45 3.81 -6.27
C HIS A 11 -3.95 4.71 -5.16
N GLN A 12 -4.27 4.14 -3.99
CA GLN A 12 -4.69 4.80 -2.74
C GLN A 12 -5.98 5.65 -2.78
N LYS A 13 -6.21 6.44 -3.83
CA LYS A 13 -7.27 7.45 -3.93
C LYS A 13 -7.94 7.43 -5.29
N LEU A 14 -9.26 7.60 -5.30
CA LEU A 14 -10.00 7.78 -6.54
C LEU A 14 -9.56 9.08 -7.26
N PRO A 15 -9.44 9.04 -8.59
CA PRO A 15 -9.22 10.24 -9.38
C PRO A 15 -10.44 11.17 -9.24
N SER A 16 -10.19 12.46 -9.04
CA SER A 16 -11.25 13.47 -9.03
C SER A 16 -10.71 14.78 -9.60
N ARG A 17 -11.51 15.42 -10.47
CA ARG A 17 -11.23 16.74 -11.04
C ARG A 17 -11.83 17.89 -10.21
N LEU A 18 -12.86 17.63 -9.39
CA LEU A 18 -13.68 18.68 -8.76
C LEU A 18 -14.03 18.44 -7.27
N ARG A 19 -13.70 17.27 -6.68
CA ARG A 19 -14.02 16.94 -5.28
C ARG A 19 -12.79 16.40 -4.54
N ARG A 20 -12.78 16.50 -3.21
CA ARG A 20 -11.73 15.91 -2.36
C ARG A 20 -11.61 14.42 -2.67
N ARG A 21 -10.40 13.98 -3.05
CA ARG A 21 -10.15 12.59 -3.45
C ARG A 21 -10.47 11.63 -2.30
N ARG A 22 -11.40 10.70 -2.52
CA ARG A 22 -11.76 9.64 -1.56
C ARG A 22 -10.66 8.59 -1.54
N LYS A 23 -10.31 8.11 -0.35
CA LYS A 23 -9.36 7.00 -0.17
C LYS A 23 -10.08 5.68 -0.33
N ILE A 24 -9.46 4.75 -1.04
CA ILE A 24 -10.04 3.46 -1.42
C ILE A 24 -10.21 2.58 -0.19
N GLY A 25 -9.21 2.51 0.69
CA GLY A 25 -9.29 1.71 1.91
C GLY A 25 -10.47 2.10 2.81
N GLY A 26 -10.82 3.40 2.87
CA GLY A 26 -12.00 3.86 3.60
C GLY A 26 -13.33 3.45 2.95
N ILE A 27 -13.38 3.31 1.61
CA ILE A 27 -14.56 2.79 0.90
C ILE A 27 -14.69 1.29 1.15
N MET A 28 -13.60 0.54 1.00
CA MET A 28 -13.57 -0.91 1.25
C MET A 28 -14.04 -1.24 2.67
N ARG A 29 -13.54 -0.49 3.67
CA ARG A 29 -13.95 -0.67 5.07
C ARG A 29 -15.46 -0.45 5.25
N ALA A 30 -15.98 0.65 4.72
CA ALA A 30 -17.42 0.96 4.83
C ALA A 30 -18.29 -0.10 4.14
N ASN A 31 -17.84 -0.65 3.01
CA ASN A 31 -18.54 -1.72 2.30
C ASN A 31 -18.61 -3.00 3.15
N VAL A 32 -17.49 -3.42 3.73
CA VAL A 32 -17.44 -4.59 4.62
C VAL A 32 -18.31 -4.37 5.86
N GLU A 33 -18.26 -3.19 6.49
CA GLU A 33 -19.11 -2.82 7.63
C GLU A 33 -20.60 -2.84 7.27
N ALA A 34 -20.96 -2.48 6.04
CA ALA A 34 -22.32 -2.50 5.53
C ALA A 34 -22.77 -3.89 5.01
N GLY A 35 -21.90 -4.90 5.02
CA GLY A 35 -22.20 -6.25 4.53
C GLY A 35 -22.37 -6.35 3.01
N VAL A 36 -21.80 -5.42 2.24
CA VAL A 36 -21.83 -5.44 0.77
C VAL A 36 -20.45 -5.79 0.20
N PRO A 37 -20.35 -6.20 -1.08
CA PRO A 37 -19.07 -6.57 -1.68
C PRO A 37 -17.98 -5.50 -1.54
N VAL A 38 -16.74 -5.91 -1.23
CA VAL A 38 -15.63 -5.02 -0.85
C VAL A 38 -15.41 -3.87 -1.85
N PHE A 39 -15.54 -4.11 -3.16
CA PHE A 39 -15.31 -3.09 -4.19
C PHE A 39 -16.58 -2.40 -4.69
N THR A 40 -17.72 -2.53 -4.00
CA THR A 40 -18.96 -1.84 -4.38
C THR A 40 -18.72 -0.34 -4.60
N GLY A 41 -19.03 0.16 -5.80
CA GLY A 41 -18.87 1.56 -6.20
C GLY A 41 -17.43 1.97 -6.59
N ILE A 42 -16.51 1.02 -6.62
CA ILE A 42 -15.12 1.16 -7.07
C ILE A 42 -14.67 -0.05 -7.91
N ASP A 43 -15.58 -0.89 -8.39
CA ASP A 43 -15.35 -2.15 -9.10
C ASP A 43 -14.95 -1.99 -10.57
N GLN A 44 -14.89 -0.76 -11.07
CA GLN A 44 -14.43 -0.43 -12.42
C GLN A 44 -12.90 -0.59 -12.62
N PHE A 45 -12.14 -0.84 -11.56
CA PHE A 45 -10.69 -1.04 -11.67
C PHE A 45 -10.32 -2.53 -11.72
N ILE A 46 -9.27 -2.83 -12.47
CA ILE A 46 -8.67 -4.17 -12.56
C ILE A 46 -7.55 -4.33 -11.54
N PHE A 47 -6.78 -3.27 -11.26
CA PHE A 47 -5.68 -3.30 -10.31
C PHE A 47 -5.89 -2.30 -9.17
N TYR A 48 -5.75 -2.79 -7.94
CA TYR A 48 -5.85 -2.03 -6.70
C TYR A 48 -4.51 -2.09 -5.97
N GLY A 49 -3.89 -0.94 -5.72
CA GLY A 49 -2.59 -0.86 -5.05
C GLY A 49 -2.54 0.24 -3.98
N ASP A 50 -1.65 0.05 -3.01
CA ASP A 50 -1.42 0.96 -1.88
C ASP A 50 -2.73 1.36 -1.17
N LEU A 51 -3.34 0.37 -0.53
CA LEU A 51 -4.68 0.49 0.06
C LEU A 51 -4.66 1.02 1.51
N ILE A 52 -3.55 1.64 1.94
CA ILE A 52 -3.39 2.20 3.28
C ILE A 52 -4.17 3.52 3.40
N ASP A 53 -5.15 3.53 4.31
CA ASP A 53 -5.80 4.73 4.83
C ASP A 53 -5.27 5.11 6.22
N SER A 54 -4.21 5.93 6.24
CA SER A 54 -3.73 6.58 7.46
C SER A 54 -4.16 8.05 7.57
N ASN A 55 -4.69 8.43 8.73
CA ASN A 55 -5.06 9.79 9.09
C ASN A 55 -4.88 10.02 10.61
N TYR A 56 -5.13 11.23 11.10
CA TYR A 56 -4.89 11.56 12.52
C TYR A 56 -5.83 10.86 13.52
N ILE A 57 -6.92 10.27 13.04
CA ILE A 57 -7.92 9.57 13.85
C ILE A 57 -7.65 8.06 13.87
N GLY A 58 -7.00 7.54 12.84
CA GLY A 58 -6.75 6.11 12.72
C GLY A 58 -5.95 5.75 11.48
N SER A 59 -5.43 4.53 11.50
CA SER A 59 -4.78 3.90 10.36
C SER A 59 -5.46 2.58 10.06
N PHE A 60 -5.71 2.33 8.79
CA PHE A 60 -6.33 1.11 8.31
C PHE A 60 -5.62 0.68 7.04
N ASP A 61 -5.10 -0.55 7.01
CA ASP A 61 -4.51 -1.13 5.82
C ASP A 61 -5.54 -2.06 5.17
N ALA A 62 -6.20 -1.62 4.11
CA ALA A 62 -7.24 -2.42 3.49
C ALA A 62 -6.69 -3.65 2.74
N ASN A 63 -5.37 -3.80 2.59
CA ASN A 63 -4.79 -5.07 2.16
C ASN A 63 -5.06 -6.19 3.18
N SER A 64 -5.37 -5.87 4.44
CA SER A 64 -5.77 -6.86 5.45
C SER A 64 -7.12 -7.53 5.14
N LEU A 65 -7.93 -6.95 4.25
CA LEU A 65 -9.23 -7.47 3.82
C LEU A 65 -9.13 -8.53 2.71
N PHE A 66 -7.97 -9.15 2.52
CA PHE A 66 -7.76 -10.09 1.41
C PHE A 66 -8.72 -11.30 1.44
N ARG A 67 -9.21 -11.69 2.61
CA ARG A 67 -10.18 -12.78 2.76
C ARG A 67 -11.56 -12.37 2.23
N GLU A 68 -11.99 -11.17 2.59
CA GLU A 68 -13.24 -10.57 2.14
C GLU A 68 -13.19 -10.30 0.63
N ILE A 69 -12.06 -9.79 0.12
CA ILE A 69 -11.83 -9.61 -1.31
C ILE A 69 -11.99 -10.93 -2.06
N LEU A 70 -11.33 -12.00 -1.61
CA LEU A 70 -11.41 -13.31 -2.28
C LEU A 70 -12.76 -14.01 -2.09
N ARG A 71 -13.49 -13.72 -1.01
CA ARG A 71 -14.88 -14.18 -0.84
C ARG A 71 -15.80 -13.52 -1.87
N ASP A 72 -15.69 -12.21 -2.02
CA ASP A 72 -16.59 -11.43 -2.88
C ASP A 72 -16.20 -11.51 -4.36
N TYR A 73 -14.91 -11.70 -4.64
CA TYR A 73 -14.32 -11.76 -5.98
C TYR A 73 -13.39 -12.98 -6.08
N PRO A 74 -13.94 -14.19 -6.22
CA PRO A 74 -13.18 -15.45 -6.10
C PRO A 74 -12.11 -15.66 -7.17
N ASN A 75 -12.18 -14.95 -8.29
CA ASN A 75 -11.19 -15.04 -9.38
C ASN A 75 -10.05 -14.01 -9.23
N THR A 76 -9.95 -13.31 -8.11
CA THR A 76 -8.92 -12.30 -7.86
C THR A 76 -7.53 -12.93 -7.78
N ILE A 77 -6.54 -12.29 -8.42
CA ILE A 77 -5.13 -12.58 -8.21
C ILE A 77 -4.60 -11.65 -7.12
N LEU A 78 -3.99 -12.22 -6.07
CA LEU A 78 -3.27 -11.48 -5.05
C LEU A 78 -1.80 -11.33 -5.46
N LEU A 79 -1.38 -10.09 -5.69
CA LEU A 79 0.02 -9.72 -5.85
C LEU A 79 0.61 -9.39 -4.48
N LEU A 80 1.33 -10.34 -3.89
CA LEU A 80 2.03 -10.16 -2.62
C LEU A 80 3.44 -9.60 -2.88
N ASN A 81 3.52 -8.27 -2.95
CA ASN A 81 4.80 -7.57 -2.97
C ASN A 81 5.39 -7.54 -1.56
N PHE A 82 6.59 -8.09 -1.40
CA PHE A 82 7.33 -8.03 -0.15
C PHE A 82 8.78 -7.64 -0.41
N ARG A 83 9.51 -7.35 0.67
CA ARG A 83 10.90 -6.89 0.64
C ARG A 83 11.58 -7.29 1.94
N ASP A 84 12.85 -6.96 2.16
CA ASP A 84 13.46 -7.17 3.48
C ASP A 84 12.68 -6.43 4.57
N ARG A 85 12.37 -7.12 5.69
CA ARG A 85 11.52 -6.59 6.76
C ARG A 85 12.12 -5.33 7.40
N GLU A 86 13.42 -5.32 7.65
CA GLU A 86 14.07 -4.20 8.32
C GLU A 86 14.21 -3.00 7.37
N ASP A 87 14.41 -3.24 6.08
CA ASP A 87 14.35 -2.20 5.05
C ASP A 87 12.94 -1.62 4.88
N TRP A 88 11.90 -2.45 4.98
CA TRP A 88 10.50 -1.99 5.00
C TRP A 88 10.21 -1.12 6.23
N ILE A 89 10.67 -1.52 7.43
CA ILE A 89 10.57 -0.72 8.65
C ILE A 89 11.30 0.61 8.48
N ARG A 90 12.55 0.58 7.99
CA ARG A 90 13.34 1.81 7.74
C ARG A 90 12.61 2.75 6.78
N SER A 91 12.03 2.21 5.71
CA SER A 91 11.22 2.99 4.77
C SER A 91 10.03 3.67 5.44
N ARG A 92 9.31 2.97 6.34
CA ARG A 92 8.18 3.55 7.09
C ARG A 92 8.63 4.61 8.09
N LEU A 93 9.76 4.40 8.77
CA LEU A 93 10.35 5.37 9.68
C LEU A 93 10.74 6.67 8.97
N LEU A 94 11.19 6.58 7.71
CA LEU A 94 11.57 7.75 6.91
C LEU A 94 10.40 8.36 6.12
N HIS A 95 9.26 7.66 6.04
CA HIS A 95 8.13 8.09 5.23
C HIS A 95 7.55 9.42 5.74
N GLY A 96 7.39 10.38 4.82
CA GLY A 96 6.92 11.72 5.15
C GLY A 96 7.82 12.45 6.15
N HIS A 97 9.15 12.25 6.08
CA HIS A 97 10.11 12.83 7.03
C HIS A 97 9.87 12.40 8.49
N GLY A 98 9.39 11.16 8.70
CA GLY A 98 9.09 10.62 10.04
C GLY A 98 7.68 10.90 10.54
N GLU A 99 6.92 11.77 9.87
CA GLU A 99 5.53 12.08 10.28
C GLU A 99 4.63 10.84 10.31
N PHE A 100 4.89 9.87 9.43
CA PHE A 100 4.11 8.65 9.39
C PHE A 100 4.29 7.82 10.66
N ALA A 101 5.55 7.58 11.05
CA ALA A 101 5.86 6.86 12.28
C ALA A 101 5.33 7.60 13.52
N MET A 102 5.50 8.93 13.58
CA MET A 102 4.96 9.75 14.68
C MET A 102 3.43 9.62 14.79
N ARG A 103 2.73 9.64 13.66
CA ARG A 103 1.27 9.49 13.63
C ARG A 103 0.84 8.09 14.06
N GLU A 104 1.48 7.05 13.54
CA GLU A 104 1.19 5.66 13.92
C GLU A 104 1.42 5.45 15.42
N GLN A 105 2.52 5.96 15.96
CA GLN A 105 2.80 5.89 17.40
C GLN A 105 1.69 6.57 18.23
N LYS A 106 1.28 7.79 17.83
CA LYS A 106 0.23 8.55 18.53
C LYS A 106 -1.12 7.85 18.46
N VAL A 107 -1.53 7.38 17.28
CA VAL A 107 -2.82 6.69 17.06
C VAL A 107 -2.87 5.39 17.87
N ARG A 108 -1.76 4.65 17.92
CA ARG A 108 -1.64 3.39 18.66
C ARG A 108 -1.37 3.60 20.16
N LYS A 109 -1.25 4.85 20.62
CA LYS A 109 -0.94 5.23 22.01
C LYS A 109 0.32 4.56 22.54
N LEU A 110 1.33 4.38 21.69
CA LEU A 110 2.58 3.72 22.05
C LEU A 110 3.54 4.73 22.72
N VAL A 111 4.15 4.30 23.82
CA VAL A 111 5.04 5.16 24.62
C VAL A 111 6.43 5.33 24.01
N SER A 112 6.80 4.52 23.02
CA SER A 112 8.10 4.62 22.35
C SER A 112 8.07 4.16 20.89
N GLN A 113 9.00 4.66 20.10
CA GLN A 113 9.21 4.21 18.72
C GLN A 113 9.68 2.75 18.66
N ARG A 114 10.36 2.25 19.69
CA ARG A 114 10.79 0.85 19.74
C ARG A 114 9.60 -0.10 19.76
N LEU A 115 8.57 0.20 20.57
CA LEU A 115 7.33 -0.58 20.58
C LEU A 115 6.60 -0.52 19.23
N LEU A 116 6.67 0.60 18.52
CA LEU A 116 6.12 0.72 17.16
C LEU A 116 6.87 -0.20 16.18
N ILE A 117 8.20 -0.20 16.24
CA ILE A 117 9.04 -1.06 15.40
C ILE A 117 8.75 -2.54 15.67
N ASP A 118 8.68 -2.94 16.94
CA ASP A 118 8.41 -4.32 17.33
C ASP A 118 7.00 -4.75 16.90
N ALA A 119 6.00 -3.87 17.02
CA ALA A 119 4.66 -4.10 16.49
C ALA A 119 4.67 -4.28 14.97
N TRP A 120 5.40 -3.45 14.23
CA TRP A 120 5.52 -3.59 12.78
C TRP A 120 6.22 -4.88 12.35
N ARG A 121 7.23 -5.35 13.10
CA ARG A 121 7.85 -6.65 12.84
C ARG A 121 6.83 -7.77 12.96
N ALA A 122 6.08 -7.78 14.05
CA ALA A 122 5.04 -8.78 14.29
C ALA A 122 3.94 -8.73 13.21
N GLU A 123 3.49 -7.53 12.82
CA GLU A 123 2.50 -7.34 11.76
C GLU A 123 3.00 -7.85 10.41
N TRP A 124 4.26 -7.58 10.08
CA TRP A 124 4.88 -8.05 8.85
C TRP A 124 4.88 -9.58 8.78
N ASP A 125 5.40 -10.23 9.82
CA ASP A 125 5.50 -11.69 9.87
C ASP A 125 4.11 -12.33 9.87
N ALA A 126 3.17 -11.78 10.66
CA ALA A 126 1.80 -12.26 10.74
C ALA A 126 1.04 -12.11 9.41
N HIS A 127 1.20 -10.98 8.71
CA HIS A 127 0.50 -10.74 7.44
C HIS A 127 0.99 -11.70 6.35
N LEU A 128 2.31 -11.85 6.18
CA LEU A 128 2.88 -12.78 5.21
C LEU A 128 2.43 -14.22 5.50
N ALA A 129 2.50 -14.65 6.76
CA ALA A 129 2.05 -15.98 7.16
C ALA A 129 0.54 -16.17 6.91
N ALA A 130 -0.29 -15.16 7.21
CA ALA A 130 -1.73 -15.23 7.03
C ALA A 130 -2.14 -15.34 5.55
N VAL A 131 -1.50 -14.55 4.66
CA VAL A 131 -1.77 -14.60 3.22
C VAL A 131 -1.33 -15.94 2.64
N ARG A 132 -0.08 -16.37 2.91
CA ARG A 132 0.44 -17.66 2.42
C ARG A 132 -0.40 -18.84 2.91
N SER A 133 -0.77 -18.85 4.18
CA SER A 133 -1.61 -19.91 4.77
C SER A 133 -2.99 -19.95 4.12
N PHE A 134 -3.62 -18.79 3.89
CA PHE A 134 -4.94 -18.71 3.27
C PHE A 134 -4.94 -19.09 1.78
N MET A 135 -3.85 -18.80 1.08
CA MET A 135 -3.70 -19.05 -0.36
C MET A 135 -3.06 -20.40 -0.68
N ARG A 136 -2.72 -21.21 0.32
CA ARG A 136 -2.06 -22.52 0.14
C ARG A 136 -2.79 -23.40 -0.88
N ASP A 137 -4.11 -23.36 -0.88
CA ASP A 137 -4.94 -24.21 -1.73
C ASP A 137 -5.32 -23.52 -3.07
N ARG A 138 -4.76 -22.32 -3.35
CA ARG A 138 -4.97 -21.52 -4.57
C ARG A 138 -3.67 -20.87 -5.09
N PRO A 139 -2.59 -21.65 -5.29
CA PRO A 139 -1.25 -21.13 -5.60
C PRO A 139 -1.16 -20.39 -6.95
N GLU A 140 -2.10 -20.63 -7.87
CA GLU A 140 -2.22 -19.94 -9.16
C GLU A 140 -2.72 -18.49 -9.01
N GLN A 141 -3.47 -18.20 -7.94
CA GLN A 141 -3.99 -16.87 -7.63
C GLN A 141 -3.07 -16.06 -6.73
N LEU A 142 -1.99 -16.65 -6.20
CA LEU A 142 -0.96 -15.94 -5.44
C LEU A 142 0.27 -15.70 -6.34
N VAL A 143 0.63 -14.43 -6.49
CA VAL A 143 1.88 -14.02 -7.11
C VAL A 143 2.72 -13.34 -6.05
N GLU A 144 3.75 -14.03 -5.57
CA GLU A 144 4.74 -13.48 -4.66
C GLU A 144 5.84 -12.78 -5.47
N PHE A 145 6.20 -11.57 -5.05
CA PHE A 145 7.23 -10.78 -5.73
C PHE A 145 8.09 -10.02 -4.72
N ASN A 146 9.36 -10.40 -4.62
CA ASN A 146 10.33 -9.69 -3.81
C ASN A 146 10.86 -8.47 -4.57
N ILE A 147 10.40 -7.27 -4.20
CA ILE A 147 10.75 -6.03 -4.90
C ILE A 147 12.23 -5.62 -4.75
N ASP A 148 12.98 -6.27 -3.85
CA ASP A 148 14.41 -6.00 -3.67
C ASP A 148 15.28 -6.82 -4.63
N SER A 149 14.87 -8.04 -5.00
CA SER A 149 15.71 -8.99 -5.72
C SER A 149 15.11 -9.55 -7.02
N ASP A 150 13.79 -9.64 -7.12
CA ASP A 150 13.17 -10.39 -8.20
C ASP A 150 13.20 -9.58 -9.51
N PRO A 151 13.53 -10.24 -10.63
CA PRO A 151 13.47 -9.60 -11.94
C PRO A 151 12.01 -9.34 -12.31
N ILE A 152 11.73 -8.17 -12.89
CA ILE A 152 10.37 -7.78 -13.26
C ILE A 152 9.74 -8.76 -14.27
N GLU A 153 10.57 -9.38 -15.10
CA GLU A 153 10.21 -10.40 -16.07
C GLU A 153 9.51 -11.59 -15.41
N ALA A 154 9.90 -11.97 -14.18
CA ALA A 154 9.25 -13.05 -13.45
C ALA A 154 7.81 -12.69 -13.07
N LEU A 155 7.55 -11.45 -12.63
CA LEU A 155 6.20 -10.97 -12.35
C LEU A 155 5.35 -10.94 -13.63
N ILE A 156 5.91 -10.46 -14.73
CA ILE A 156 5.20 -10.36 -16.02
C ILE A 156 4.82 -11.75 -16.52
N ALA A 157 5.73 -12.73 -16.42
CA ALA A 157 5.47 -14.11 -16.82
C ALA A 157 4.33 -14.77 -16.02
N ARG A 158 4.10 -14.34 -14.77
CA ARG A 158 2.99 -14.81 -13.92
C ARG A 158 1.65 -14.14 -14.24
N LEU A 159 1.64 -13.08 -15.04
CA LEU A 159 0.48 -12.26 -15.35
C LEU A 159 0.29 -12.06 -16.87
N PRO A 160 0.32 -13.14 -17.69
CA PRO A 160 0.37 -13.02 -19.14
C PRO A 160 -0.88 -12.35 -19.74
N GLY A 161 -2.04 -12.53 -19.11
CA GLY A 161 -3.31 -11.96 -19.56
C GLY A 161 -3.38 -10.42 -19.51
N TYR A 162 -2.40 -9.75 -18.90
CA TYR A 162 -2.40 -8.30 -18.73
C TYR A 162 -1.46 -7.55 -19.69
N GLY A 163 -0.74 -8.23 -20.58
CA GLY A 163 0.13 -7.55 -21.57
C GLY A 163 1.11 -6.56 -20.90
N LEU A 164 1.66 -6.95 -19.75
CA LEU A 164 2.57 -6.11 -18.98
C LEU A 164 3.92 -6.01 -19.70
N SER A 165 4.51 -4.81 -19.69
CA SER A 165 5.82 -4.55 -20.29
C SER A 165 6.84 -4.19 -19.20
N PRO A 166 8.08 -4.71 -19.27
CA PRO A 166 9.17 -4.29 -18.38
C PRO A 166 9.42 -2.77 -18.43
N GLU A 167 9.21 -2.14 -19.59
CA GLU A 167 9.40 -0.70 -19.78
C GLU A 167 8.42 0.15 -18.95
N HIS A 168 7.26 -0.42 -18.61
CA HIS A 168 6.25 0.23 -17.78
C HIS A 168 6.51 0.07 -16.28
N TYR A 169 7.58 -0.64 -15.91
CA TYR A 169 8.02 -0.81 -14.54
C TYR A 169 8.99 0.31 -14.14
N GLY A 170 8.45 1.31 -13.45
CA GLY A 170 9.23 2.41 -12.90
C GLY A 170 9.59 2.16 -11.43
N HIS A 171 10.82 2.47 -11.05
CA HIS A 171 11.21 2.54 -9.64
C HIS A 171 10.74 3.85 -9.00
N ILE A 172 9.47 3.89 -8.60
CA ILE A 172 8.89 5.02 -7.85
C ILE A 172 9.20 4.81 -6.36
N GLY A 173 9.66 5.86 -5.66
CA GLY A 173 9.88 5.81 -4.20
C GLY A 173 11.27 5.34 -3.76
N ARG A 174 12.23 5.14 -4.67
CA ARG A 174 13.65 5.03 -4.30
C ARG A 174 14.12 6.35 -3.70
N GLY A 175 14.44 6.35 -2.41
CA GLY A 175 15.31 7.35 -1.78
C GLY A 175 16.75 7.22 -2.26
N ARG A 176 17.00 7.04 -3.56
CA ARG A 176 18.36 6.93 -4.10
C ARG A 176 18.95 8.31 -4.35
N GLY A 177 19.93 8.66 -3.53
CA GLY A 177 21.15 9.37 -3.94
C GLY A 177 21.06 10.85 -4.33
N ARG A 178 19.88 11.41 -4.59
CA ARG A 178 19.73 12.87 -4.61
C ARG A 178 19.67 13.35 -3.17
N GLN A 179 20.84 13.59 -2.56
CA GLN A 179 20.92 14.54 -1.46
C GLN A 179 20.39 15.87 -2.02
N LEU A 180 19.15 16.20 -1.67
CA LEU A 180 18.68 17.56 -1.85
C LEU A 180 19.61 18.44 -1.01
N PRO A 181 20.02 19.63 -1.49
CA PRO A 181 20.71 20.61 -0.66
C PRO A 181 20.01 20.74 0.71
N GLU A 182 20.76 20.90 1.79
CA GLU A 182 20.20 20.92 3.16
C GLU A 182 19.03 21.89 3.32
N TRP A 183 19.11 23.06 2.65
CA TRP A 183 18.03 24.04 2.64
C TRP A 183 16.74 23.55 1.96
N LEU A 184 16.83 22.71 0.91
CA LEU A 184 15.68 22.08 0.27
C LEU A 184 15.09 20.96 1.13
N GLN A 185 15.94 20.24 1.88
CA GLN A 185 15.47 19.27 2.87
C GLN A 185 14.75 19.97 4.03
N ALA A 186 15.33 21.05 4.54
CA ALA A 186 14.74 21.89 5.59
C ALA A 186 13.43 22.53 5.11
N ALA A 187 13.38 23.08 3.90
CA ALA A 187 12.17 23.64 3.31
C ALA A 187 11.09 22.59 3.08
N LYS A 188 11.43 21.37 2.60
CA LYS A 188 10.47 20.28 2.46
C LYS A 188 9.96 19.79 3.82
N SER A 189 10.84 19.68 4.81
CA SER A 189 10.47 19.31 6.18
C SER A 189 9.55 20.37 6.79
N TRP A 190 9.88 21.65 6.66
CA TRP A 190 9.06 22.76 7.13
C TRP A 190 7.69 22.76 6.42
N LEU A 191 7.66 22.63 5.09
CA LEU A 191 6.41 22.53 4.34
C LEU A 191 5.58 21.28 4.69
N ALA A 192 6.22 20.15 5.02
CA ALA A 192 5.51 18.95 5.45
C ALA A 192 4.81 19.20 6.80
N HIS A 193 5.52 19.78 7.76
CA HIS A 193 5.04 20.10 9.10
C HIS A 193 4.02 21.25 9.14
N HIS A 194 4.15 22.24 8.24
CA HIS A 194 3.34 23.47 8.25
C HIS A 194 2.32 23.57 7.13
N ARG A 195 2.21 22.58 6.23
CA ARG A 195 1.15 22.59 5.22
C ARG A 195 -0.22 22.58 5.92
N PRO A 196 -1.12 23.53 5.61
CA PRO A 196 -2.49 23.49 6.11
C PRO A 196 -3.16 22.24 5.57
N ARG A 197 -3.28 21.22 6.42
CA ARG A 197 -4.00 20.00 6.13
C ARG A 197 -5.43 20.25 6.56
N ALA A 198 -6.33 20.44 5.59
CA ALA A 198 -7.75 20.65 5.83
C ALA A 198 -8.21 19.67 6.92
N GLN A 199 -8.54 20.23 8.08
CA GLN A 199 -9.06 19.50 9.23
C GLN A 199 -10.27 18.69 8.74
N ARG A 200 -10.37 17.46 9.22
CA ARG A 200 -11.56 16.64 9.04
C ARG A 200 -12.63 17.16 9.98
#